data_AF-A0AAW1IWP4-F1
#
_entry.id   AF-A0AAW1IWP4-F1
#
_cell.length_a   1.000
_cell.length_b   1.000
_cell.length_c   1.000
_cell.angle_alpha   90.00
_cell.angle_beta   90.00
_cell.angle_gamma   90.00
#
_symmetry.space_group_name_H-M   'P 1'
#
loop_
_entity.id
_entity.type
_entity.pdbx_description
1 polymer ?
#
loop_
_entity_poly.entity_id
_entity_poly.type
_entity_poly.pdbx_seq_one_letter_code
_entity_poly.pdbx_strand_id
1 'polypeptide(L)'
;MTDLTTFIKQRGVLKAQLTSFAKFVNVLDNPSKVQKINIKKRLVKIEMIIETFEEIQNKIDLLEPDQCKNTQERENFETDYYQILSIATNMLENDLEEIVHSENNSIILGSIASNASHVSQQNAVVNVKLPKIELPQFDGDYTSWQQFYDGFLAMIHNNNSLSNVQKLCYLKSQLRGEPANMLSSLKTIDSNYETAFNALCKRYNKKRLIIDNHVRKILMLEPIASYTKDSHIKLRNFINHLENNMR
;
A
#
# COMPACT_ATOMS: atom_id res chain seq x y z
N MET A 1 4.69 -38.95 -21.92
CA MET A 1 5.43 -39.17 -20.66
C MET A 1 6.48 -38.09 -20.36
N THR A 2 7.07 -37.43 -21.37
CA THR A 2 8.05 -36.33 -21.20
C THR A 2 7.46 -35.07 -20.57
N ASP A 3 6.20 -34.76 -20.85
CA ASP A 3 5.62 -33.47 -20.43
C ASP A 3 5.17 -33.50 -18.96
N LEU A 4 4.53 -34.58 -18.51
CA LEU A 4 4.14 -34.77 -17.10
C LEU A 4 5.37 -34.73 -16.17
N THR A 5 6.44 -35.44 -16.52
CA THR A 5 7.68 -35.44 -15.73
C THR A 5 8.35 -34.06 -15.71
N THR A 6 8.19 -33.27 -16.78
CA THR A 6 8.68 -31.89 -16.84
C THR A 6 7.86 -30.97 -15.92
N PHE A 7 6.53 -31.04 -15.96
CA PHE A 7 5.68 -30.22 -15.08
C PHE A 7 5.88 -30.56 -13.59
N ILE A 8 6.04 -31.84 -13.24
CA ILE A 8 6.36 -32.24 -11.87
C ILE A 8 7.69 -31.63 -11.40
N LYS A 9 8.72 -31.59 -12.27
CA LYS A 9 9.99 -30.92 -11.97
C LYS A 9 9.80 -29.41 -11.78
N GLN A 10 9.03 -28.75 -12.64
CA GLN A 10 8.74 -27.32 -12.53
C GLN A 10 8.00 -27.00 -11.23
N ARG A 11 6.99 -27.80 -10.85
CA ARG A 11 6.31 -27.69 -9.55
C ARG A 11 7.29 -27.84 -8.39
N GLY A 12 8.20 -28.80 -8.47
CA GLY A 12 9.28 -28.99 -7.49
C GLY A 12 10.18 -27.76 -7.33
N VAL A 13 10.48 -27.04 -8.41
CA VAL A 13 11.24 -25.78 -8.35
C VAL A 13 10.46 -24.70 -7.61
N LEU A 14 9.15 -24.57 -7.84
CA LEU A 14 8.31 -23.60 -7.13
C LEU A 14 8.25 -23.91 -5.63
N LYS A 15 8.05 -25.18 -5.26
CA LYS A 15 8.11 -25.63 -3.86
C LYS A 15 9.45 -25.27 -3.22
N ALA A 16 10.57 -25.54 -3.91
CA ALA A 16 11.90 -25.20 -3.40
C ALA A 16 12.11 -23.69 -3.22
N GLN A 17 11.57 -22.86 -4.12
CA GLN A 17 11.61 -21.40 -3.97
C GLN A 17 10.84 -20.94 -2.72
N LEU A 18 9.64 -21.48 -2.52
CA LEU A 18 8.83 -21.20 -1.33
C LEU A 18 9.55 -21.64 -0.05
N THR A 19 10.07 -22.86 -0.01
CA THR A 19 10.86 -23.38 1.12
C THR A 19 12.11 -22.53 1.40
N SER A 20 12.81 -22.06 0.36
CA SER A 20 13.98 -21.20 0.53
C SER A 20 13.61 -19.85 1.14
N PHE A 21 12.44 -19.31 0.79
CA PHE A 21 11.95 -18.08 1.39
C PHE A 21 11.50 -18.31 2.84
N ALA A 22 10.80 -19.42 3.12
CA ALA A 22 10.44 -19.83 4.47
C ALA A 22 11.66 -19.88 5.39
N LYS A 23 12.73 -20.56 4.96
CA LYS A 23 13.99 -20.65 5.71
C LYS A 23 14.62 -19.28 5.97
N PHE A 24 14.50 -18.36 5.02
CA PHE A 24 15.00 -17.01 5.20
C PHE A 24 14.19 -16.23 6.24
N VAL A 25 12.85 -16.30 6.18
CA VAL A 25 11.96 -15.55 7.07
C VAL A 25 11.97 -16.13 8.49
N ASN A 26 11.90 -17.45 8.64
CA ASN A 26 11.80 -18.12 9.94
C ASN A 26 13.04 -17.98 10.84
N VAL A 27 14.19 -17.56 10.28
CA VAL A 27 15.42 -17.31 11.06
C VAL A 27 15.45 -15.87 11.60
N LEU A 28 14.58 -15.00 11.10
CA LEU A 28 14.53 -13.60 11.51
C LEU A 28 13.61 -13.47 12.72
N ASP A 29 14.18 -13.11 13.87
CA ASP A 29 13.43 -12.62 15.01
C ASP A 29 13.62 -11.09 15.09
N ASN A 30 12.52 -10.35 15.10
CA ASN A 30 12.46 -8.88 15.02
C ASN A 30 13.41 -8.25 13.96
N PRO A 31 13.06 -8.32 12.66
CA PRO A 31 13.97 -7.92 11.58
C PRO A 31 14.31 -6.42 11.59
N SER A 32 15.60 -6.11 11.41
CA SER A 32 16.08 -4.74 11.18
C SER A 32 15.48 -4.10 9.92
N LYS A 33 15.54 -2.78 9.80
CA LYS A 33 15.04 -2.02 8.64
C LYS A 33 15.56 -2.56 7.29
N VAL A 34 16.83 -2.96 7.23
CA VAL A 34 17.42 -3.54 6.00
C VAL A 34 16.86 -4.93 5.72
N GLN A 35 16.65 -5.76 6.76
CA GLN A 35 16.02 -7.07 6.62
C GLN A 35 14.55 -6.94 6.18
N LYS A 36 13.79 -5.98 6.72
CA LYS A 36 12.42 -5.68 6.27
C LYS A 36 12.37 -5.29 4.79
N ILE A 37 13.30 -4.45 4.30
CA ILE A 37 13.39 -4.13 2.86
C ILE A 37 13.66 -5.39 2.02
N ASN A 38 14.53 -6.29 2.49
CA ASN A 38 14.81 -7.55 1.80
C ASN A 38 13.60 -8.50 1.80
N ILE A 39 12.88 -8.60 2.91
CA ILE A 39 11.62 -9.36 2.99
C ILE A 39 10.64 -8.78 1.95
N LYS A 40 10.39 -7.46 1.96
CA LYS A 40 9.47 -6.80 1.01
C LYS A 40 9.83 -7.07 -0.45
N LYS A 41 11.11 -6.98 -0.82
CA LYS A 41 11.56 -7.26 -2.20
C LYS A 41 11.35 -8.72 -2.60
N ARG A 42 11.61 -9.67 -1.69
CA ARG A 42 11.42 -11.10 -1.95
C ARG A 42 9.94 -11.49 -1.95
N LEU A 43 9.13 -10.85 -1.13
CA LEU A 43 7.70 -11.09 -1.00
C LEU A 43 6.97 -10.86 -2.33
N VAL A 44 7.30 -9.80 -3.07
CA VAL A 44 6.74 -9.55 -4.42
C VAL A 44 6.88 -10.76 -5.35
N LYS A 45 8.02 -11.46 -5.30
CA LYS A 45 8.22 -12.67 -6.11
C LYS A 45 7.39 -13.84 -5.59
N ILE A 46 7.24 -13.96 -4.27
CA ILE A 46 6.49 -15.03 -3.62
C ILE A 46 4.99 -14.84 -3.87
N GLU A 47 4.46 -13.62 -3.84
CA GLU A 47 3.05 -13.33 -4.14
C GLU A 47 2.60 -13.86 -5.51
N MET A 48 3.50 -13.85 -6.51
CA MET A 48 3.21 -14.40 -7.85
C MET A 48 3.36 -15.92 -7.95
N ILE A 49 3.95 -16.58 -6.94
CA ILE A 49 4.28 -18.02 -7.03
C ILE A 49 3.03 -18.89 -7.09
N ILE A 50 1.95 -18.47 -6.42
CA ILE A 50 0.69 -19.21 -6.37
C ILE A 50 0.07 -19.32 -7.76
N GLU A 51 0.03 -18.24 -8.53
CA GLU A 51 -0.48 -18.24 -9.92
C GLU A 51 0.34 -19.18 -10.81
N THR A 52 1.67 -19.14 -10.69
CA THR A 52 2.53 -20.04 -11.48
C THR A 52 2.40 -21.50 -11.06
N PHE A 53 2.14 -21.77 -9.78
CA PHE A 53 1.89 -23.11 -9.27
C PHE A 53 0.56 -23.64 -9.80
N GLU A 54 -0.48 -22.83 -9.76
CA GLU A 54 -1.81 -23.11 -10.29
C GLU A 54 -1.78 -23.50 -11.77
N GLU A 55 -1.08 -22.71 -12.59
CA GLU A 55 -0.91 -23.02 -14.01
C GLU A 55 -0.22 -24.37 -14.26
N ILE A 56 0.80 -24.70 -13.48
CA ILE A 56 1.52 -25.97 -13.61
C ILE A 56 0.68 -27.12 -13.07
N GLN A 57 0.00 -26.94 -11.94
CA GLN A 57 -0.83 -27.96 -11.32
C GLN A 57 -2.02 -28.31 -12.22
N ASN A 58 -2.67 -27.32 -12.83
CA ASN A 58 -3.74 -27.56 -13.82
C ASN A 58 -3.24 -28.38 -15.02
N LYS A 59 -2.00 -28.16 -15.49
CA LYS A 59 -1.41 -28.99 -16.56
C LYS A 59 -1.11 -30.42 -16.10
N ILE A 60 -0.73 -30.60 -14.83
CA ILE A 60 -0.54 -31.93 -14.22
C ILE A 60 -1.88 -32.64 -14.08
N ASP A 61 -2.92 -31.94 -13.62
CA ASP A 61 -4.26 -32.49 -13.41
C ASP A 61 -4.88 -33.02 -14.72
N LEU A 62 -4.56 -32.41 -15.86
CA LEU A 62 -4.97 -32.88 -17.19
C LEU A 62 -4.22 -34.15 -17.65
N LEU A 63 -3.02 -34.40 -17.12
CA LEU A 63 -2.13 -35.48 -17.56
C LEU A 63 -2.02 -36.63 -16.55
N GLU A 64 -2.35 -36.40 -15.29
CA GLU A 64 -2.28 -37.37 -14.19
C GLU A 64 -3.70 -37.64 -13.63
N PRO A 65 -4.24 -38.86 -13.79
CA PRO A 65 -5.63 -39.18 -13.44
C PRO A 65 -5.87 -39.33 -11.93
N ASP A 66 -4.83 -39.36 -11.10
CA ASP A 66 -4.94 -39.48 -9.64
C ASP A 66 -5.29 -38.13 -9.01
N GLN A 67 -6.60 -37.84 -8.96
CA GLN A 67 -7.13 -36.60 -8.40
C GLN A 67 -6.84 -36.45 -6.90
N CYS A 68 -6.79 -37.54 -6.14
CA CYS A 68 -6.56 -37.50 -4.70
C CYS A 68 -5.17 -36.94 -4.39
N LYS A 69 -4.14 -37.47 -5.07
CA LYS A 69 -2.77 -37.00 -4.94
C LYS A 69 -2.60 -35.53 -5.37
N ASN A 70 -3.29 -35.11 -6.42
CA ASN A 70 -3.23 -33.74 -6.92
C ASN A 70 -3.90 -32.75 -5.96
N THR A 71 -5.07 -33.09 -5.41
CA THR A 71 -5.75 -32.29 -4.39
C THR A 71 -4.87 -32.15 -3.15
N GLN A 72 -4.29 -33.25 -2.66
CA GLN A 72 -3.39 -33.21 -1.49
C GLN A 72 -2.16 -32.33 -1.72
N GLU A 73 -1.56 -32.40 -2.90
CA GLU A 73 -0.38 -31.58 -3.23
C GLU A 73 -0.73 -30.08 -3.28
N ARG A 74 -1.91 -29.73 -3.78
CA ARG A 74 -2.42 -28.36 -3.81
C ARG A 74 -2.68 -27.83 -2.40
N GLU A 75 -3.39 -28.59 -1.57
CA GLU A 75 -3.65 -28.24 -0.16
C GLU A 75 -2.35 -28.02 0.62
N ASN A 76 -1.37 -28.91 0.44
CA ASN A 76 -0.06 -28.78 1.09
C ASN A 76 0.66 -27.50 0.66
N PHE A 77 0.66 -27.20 -0.64
CA PHE A 77 1.31 -26.00 -1.16
C PHE A 77 0.63 -24.72 -0.68
N GLU A 78 -0.70 -24.65 -0.73
CA GLU A 78 -1.47 -23.50 -0.26
C GLU A 78 -1.26 -23.25 1.23
N THR A 79 -1.29 -24.32 2.04
CA THR A 79 -1.04 -24.23 3.48
C THR A 79 0.33 -23.62 3.76
N ASP A 80 1.39 -24.16 3.15
CA ASP A 80 2.75 -23.64 3.28
C ASP A 80 2.84 -22.19 2.79
N TYR A 81 2.22 -21.89 1.65
CA TYR A 81 2.25 -20.58 1.01
C TYR A 81 1.65 -19.49 1.92
N TYR A 82 0.42 -19.69 2.39
CA TYR A 82 -0.26 -18.70 3.23
C TYR A 82 0.37 -18.61 4.63
N GLN A 83 0.90 -19.71 5.17
CA GLN A 83 1.67 -19.65 6.41
C GLN A 83 2.92 -18.76 6.24
N ILE A 84 3.69 -18.94 5.18
CA ILE A 84 4.91 -18.14 4.95
C ILE A 84 4.55 -16.69 4.65
N LEU A 85 3.50 -16.45 3.87
CA LEU A 85 3.02 -15.12 3.52
C LEU A 85 2.59 -14.36 4.78
N SER A 86 1.78 -14.97 5.64
CA SER A 86 1.34 -14.36 6.91
C SER A 86 2.50 -14.03 7.85
N ILE A 87 3.50 -14.90 7.97
CA ILE A 87 4.70 -14.62 8.78
C ILE A 87 5.46 -13.43 8.19
N ALA A 88 5.71 -13.44 6.88
CA ALA A 88 6.44 -12.36 6.21
C ALA A 88 5.71 -11.02 6.27
N THR A 89 4.38 -11.00 6.12
CA THR A 89 3.57 -9.78 6.22
C THR A 89 3.52 -9.26 7.65
N ASN A 90 3.32 -10.13 8.65
CA ASN A 90 3.30 -9.74 10.06
C ASN A 90 4.64 -9.10 10.49
N MET A 91 5.77 -9.66 10.04
CA MET A 91 7.10 -9.08 10.27
C MET A 91 7.28 -7.68 9.66
N LEU A 92 6.51 -7.34 8.63
CA LEU A 92 6.46 -6.02 8.01
C LEU A 92 5.41 -5.10 8.65
N GLU A 93 4.36 -5.66 9.23
CA GLU A 93 3.22 -4.95 9.85
C GLU A 93 3.56 -4.39 11.23
N ASN A 94 4.60 -4.90 11.89
CA ASN A 94 5.18 -4.33 13.12
C ASN A 94 5.75 -2.90 12.96
N ASP A 95 5.70 -2.28 11.77
CA ASP A 95 5.94 -0.84 11.57
C ASP A 95 4.66 0.02 11.66
N LEU A 96 3.46 -0.58 11.77
CA LEU A 96 2.16 0.11 11.86
C LEU A 96 1.49 -0.01 13.25
N GLU A 97 1.85 -1.01 14.06
CA GLU A 97 1.27 -1.18 15.40
C GLU A 97 1.81 -0.23 16.47
N GLU A 98 2.93 0.48 16.22
CA GLU A 98 3.35 1.61 17.07
C GLU A 98 2.44 2.85 16.93
N ILE A 99 1.51 2.87 15.97
CA ILE A 99 0.62 4.02 15.72
C ILE A 99 -0.85 3.71 16.06
N VAL A 100 -1.32 2.47 15.91
CA VAL A 100 -2.77 2.16 15.90
C VAL A 100 -3.32 1.60 17.22
N HIS A 101 -2.49 1.01 18.10
CA HIS A 101 -2.97 0.48 19.40
C HIS A 101 -3.22 1.54 20.49
N SER A 102 -3.13 2.84 20.15
CA SER A 102 -3.41 3.95 21.08
C SER A 102 -4.86 4.43 21.10
N GLU A 103 -5.73 4.05 20.15
CA GLU A 103 -7.02 4.77 19.99
C GLU A 103 -8.30 3.97 20.29
N ASN A 104 -8.26 2.64 20.47
CA ASN A 104 -9.49 1.85 20.37
C ASN A 104 -10.02 1.14 21.61
N ASN A 105 -9.57 1.47 22.84
CA ASN A 105 -10.27 0.95 24.03
C ASN A 105 -10.40 1.97 25.16
N SER A 106 -11.38 2.88 25.06
CA SER A 106 -12.09 3.36 26.25
C SER A 106 -13.43 4.06 25.91
N ILE A 107 -14.47 3.27 25.64
CA ILE A 107 -15.84 3.62 26.07
C ILE A 107 -16.48 2.27 26.39
N ILE A 108 -16.73 1.84 27.62
CA ILE A 108 -17.66 2.34 28.64
C ILE A 108 -17.26 1.59 29.94
N LEU A 109 -17.04 2.26 31.08
CA LEU A 109 -17.75 1.94 32.33
C LEU A 109 -17.43 2.96 33.42
N GLY A 110 -18.42 3.79 33.73
CA GLY A 110 -18.46 4.48 35.02
C GLY A 110 -18.67 3.46 36.13
N SER A 111 -17.80 3.56 37.15
CA SER A 111 -18.06 3.31 38.57
C SER A 111 -18.96 2.13 38.97
N ILE A 112 -18.39 1.15 39.68
CA ILE A 112 -18.71 0.85 41.09
C ILE A 112 -17.55 0.02 41.67
N ALA A 113 -17.18 0.34 42.91
CA ALA A 113 -16.05 -0.16 43.67
C ALA A 113 -16.04 -1.69 43.90
N SER A 114 -14.85 -2.29 44.03
CA SER A 114 -14.32 -2.85 45.30
C SER A 114 -13.13 -3.81 45.08
N ASN A 115 -12.02 -3.49 45.75
CA ASN A 115 -10.96 -4.33 46.32
C ASN A 115 -10.09 -5.31 45.49
N ALA A 116 -8.79 -5.15 45.79
CA ALA A 116 -7.70 -6.13 45.84
C ALA A 116 -6.74 -6.26 44.62
N SER A 117 -5.56 -5.65 44.82
CA SER A 117 -4.20 -6.14 44.52
C SER A 117 -3.89 -6.70 43.12
N HIS A 118 -3.05 -5.99 42.32
CA HIS A 118 -1.73 -6.44 41.81
C HIS A 118 -1.14 -5.49 40.72
N VAL A 119 0.19 -5.42 40.67
CA VAL A 119 1.14 -5.00 39.59
C VAL A 119 1.37 -3.51 39.20
N SER A 120 2.67 -3.22 39.09
CA SER A 120 3.40 -2.39 38.11
C SER A 120 3.46 -0.86 38.27
N GLN A 121 4.69 -0.40 38.55
CA GLN A 121 5.19 0.95 38.32
C GLN A 121 4.96 1.37 36.87
N GLN A 122 4.15 2.42 36.67
CA GLN A 122 4.01 3.11 35.39
C GLN A 122 4.88 4.38 35.41
N ASN A 123 5.82 4.44 34.46
CA ASN A 123 6.56 5.66 34.13
C ASN A 123 5.58 6.70 33.56
N ALA A 124 5.56 7.89 34.14
CA ALA A 124 4.76 9.00 33.64
C ALA A 124 5.32 9.50 32.30
N VAL A 125 4.63 9.19 31.20
CA VAL A 125 4.94 9.71 29.85
C VAL A 125 4.27 11.08 29.70
N VAL A 126 5.08 12.12 29.55
CA VAL A 126 4.61 13.46 29.17
C VAL A 126 4.10 13.39 27.73
N ASN A 127 2.77 13.46 27.57
CA ASN A 127 2.10 13.28 26.28
C ASN A 127 2.08 14.60 25.48
N VAL A 128 2.97 14.72 24.50
CA VAL A 128 2.98 15.83 23.52
C VAL A 128 2.03 15.47 22.38
N LYS A 129 0.92 16.19 22.22
CA LYS A 129 -0.05 15.99 21.12
C LYS A 129 0.58 16.38 19.77
N LEU A 130 0.72 15.40 18.87
CA LEU A 130 1.09 15.64 17.48
C LEU A 130 -0.14 16.06 16.66
N PRO A 131 0.02 16.96 15.66
CA PRO A 131 -1.07 17.37 14.78
C PRO A 131 -1.56 16.19 13.91
N LYS A 132 -2.88 16.07 13.73
CA LYS A 132 -3.51 15.05 12.88
C LYS A 132 -3.02 15.18 11.43
N ILE A 133 -2.65 14.07 10.80
CA ILE A 133 -2.28 14.04 9.38
C ILE A 133 -3.57 14.22 8.57
N GLU A 134 -3.70 15.38 7.94
CA GLU A 134 -4.79 15.67 7.03
C GLU A 134 -4.48 15.11 5.65
N LEU A 135 -5.45 14.42 5.05
CA LEU A 135 -5.36 14.03 3.64
C LEU A 135 -5.20 15.29 2.78
N PRO A 136 -4.32 15.27 1.76
CA PRO A 136 -4.22 16.37 0.82
C PRO A 136 -5.59 16.59 0.16
N GLN A 137 -6.02 17.84 0.09
CA GLN A 137 -7.23 18.21 -0.65
C GLN A 137 -6.89 18.33 -2.14
N PHE A 138 -7.83 17.95 -2.99
CA PHE A 138 -7.68 18.04 -4.44
C PHE A 138 -8.72 18.97 -5.06
N ASP A 139 -8.23 20.01 -5.70
CA ASP A 139 -9.02 21.10 -6.29
C ASP A 139 -9.12 21.03 -7.83
N GLY A 140 -8.38 20.11 -8.46
CA GLY A 140 -8.35 19.92 -9.91
C GLY A 140 -7.01 20.22 -10.57
N ASP A 141 -5.99 20.68 -9.82
CA ASP A 141 -4.66 20.91 -10.40
C ASP A 141 -3.94 19.59 -10.76
N TYR A 142 -3.64 19.42 -12.04
CA TYR A 142 -2.90 18.25 -12.53
C TYR A 142 -1.55 18.05 -11.86
N THR A 143 -0.90 19.10 -11.33
CA THR A 143 0.39 18.95 -10.64
C THR A 143 0.28 18.43 -9.21
N SER A 144 -0.86 18.63 -8.55
CA SER A 144 -1.15 18.07 -7.22
C SER A 144 -1.86 16.72 -7.29
N TRP A 145 -2.37 16.34 -8.47
CA TRP A 145 -3.07 15.07 -8.69
C TRP A 145 -2.26 13.85 -8.25
N GLN A 146 -0.97 13.78 -8.60
CA GLN A 146 -0.13 12.63 -8.27
C GLN A 146 0.01 12.46 -6.74
N GLN A 147 0.25 13.56 -6.04
CA GLN A 147 0.35 13.57 -4.58
C GLN A 147 -0.96 13.19 -3.90
N PHE A 148 -2.10 13.71 -4.41
CA PHE A 148 -3.41 13.32 -3.93
C PHE A 148 -3.70 11.84 -4.18
N TYR A 149 -3.45 11.37 -5.40
CA TYR A 149 -3.72 10.01 -5.82
C TYR A 149 -2.94 8.99 -5.00
N ASP A 150 -1.63 9.19 -4.84
CA ASP A 150 -0.78 8.28 -4.08
C ASP A 150 -1.15 8.29 -2.58
N GLY A 151 -1.45 9.47 -2.01
CA GLY A 151 -1.91 9.60 -0.63
C GLY A 151 -3.27 8.96 -0.38
N PHE A 152 -4.23 9.17 -1.29
CA PHE A 152 -5.56 8.59 -1.20
C PHE A 152 -5.53 7.06 -1.40
N LEU A 153 -4.66 6.56 -2.29
CA LEU A 153 -4.45 5.13 -2.47
C LEU A 153 -3.95 4.47 -1.18
N ALA A 154 -2.90 5.04 -0.58
CA ALA A 154 -2.25 4.48 0.61
C ALA A 154 -3.13 4.53 1.85
N MET A 155 -3.91 5.61 2.04
CA MET A 155 -4.68 5.82 3.27
C MET A 155 -6.11 5.27 3.20
N ILE A 156 -6.75 5.31 2.02
CA ILE A 156 -8.19 5.05 1.87
C ILE A 156 -8.51 3.91 0.89
N HIS A 157 -7.96 3.93 -0.33
CA HIS A 157 -8.32 2.94 -1.36
C HIS A 157 -7.90 1.52 -0.98
N ASN A 158 -6.64 1.35 -0.55
CA ASN A 158 -6.07 0.05 -0.18
C ASN A 158 -6.44 -0.39 1.24
N ASN A 159 -7.20 0.43 1.98
CA ASN A 159 -7.65 0.09 3.31
C ASN A 159 -8.89 -0.81 3.24
N ASN A 160 -8.72 -2.09 3.59
CA ASN A 160 -9.78 -3.10 3.56
C ASN A 160 -10.78 -2.98 4.72
N SER A 161 -10.45 -2.19 5.75
CA SER A 161 -11.33 -1.93 6.90
C SER A 161 -12.42 -0.90 6.60
N LEU A 162 -12.33 -0.19 5.47
CA LEU A 162 -13.31 0.80 5.03
C LEU A 162 -14.25 0.20 3.98
N SER A 163 -15.56 0.39 4.17
CA SER A 163 -16.54 0.04 3.13
C SER A 163 -16.46 0.99 1.94
N ASN A 164 -16.94 0.60 0.77
CA ASN A 164 -16.85 1.47 -0.41
C ASN A 164 -17.70 2.73 -0.23
N VAL A 165 -18.82 2.66 0.52
CA VAL A 165 -19.58 3.84 0.95
C VAL A 165 -18.71 4.81 1.77
N GLN A 166 -17.95 4.30 2.75
CA GLN A 166 -17.06 5.13 3.57
C GLN A 166 -15.93 5.73 2.73
N LYS A 167 -15.31 4.94 1.84
CA LYS A 167 -14.29 5.42 0.90
C LYS A 167 -14.84 6.52 -0.01
N LEU A 168 -16.08 6.41 -0.48
CA LEU A 168 -16.75 7.42 -1.29
C LEU A 168 -17.06 8.70 -0.49
N CYS A 169 -17.46 8.58 0.78
CA CYS A 169 -17.61 9.74 1.67
C CYS A 169 -16.29 10.50 1.85
N TYR A 170 -15.19 9.78 2.11
CA TYR A 170 -13.86 10.39 2.21
C TYR A 170 -13.41 11.00 0.89
N LEU A 171 -13.67 10.32 -0.23
CA LEU A 171 -13.37 10.86 -1.55
C LEU A 171 -14.09 12.20 -1.77
N LYS A 172 -15.40 12.27 -1.52
CA LYS A 172 -16.17 13.50 -1.72
C LYS A 172 -15.77 14.62 -0.76
N SER A 173 -15.29 14.32 0.45
CA SER A 173 -14.88 15.34 1.43
C SER A 173 -13.51 15.97 1.14
N GLN A 174 -12.64 15.25 0.43
CA GLN A 174 -11.29 15.74 0.07
C GLN A 174 -11.24 16.45 -1.29
N LEU A 175 -12.32 16.41 -2.06
CA LEU A 175 -12.42 17.09 -3.35
C LEU A 175 -12.98 18.49 -3.18
N ARG A 176 -12.43 19.44 -3.93
CA ARG A 176 -12.91 20.82 -4.03
C ARG A 176 -13.08 21.22 -5.49
N GLY A 177 -13.83 22.30 -5.73
CA GLY A 177 -13.96 22.88 -7.07
C GLY A 177 -14.57 21.95 -8.12
N GLU A 178 -13.93 21.89 -9.28
CA GLU A 178 -14.40 21.12 -10.44
C GLU A 178 -14.49 19.59 -10.18
N PRO A 179 -13.48 18.93 -9.56
CA PRO A 179 -13.59 17.52 -9.18
C PRO A 179 -14.78 17.21 -8.26
N ALA A 180 -15.07 18.08 -7.30
CA ALA A 180 -16.21 17.91 -6.38
C ALA A 180 -17.54 18.01 -7.12
N ASN A 181 -17.68 18.98 -8.03
CA ASN A 181 -18.86 19.16 -8.85
C ASN A 181 -19.10 17.95 -9.77
N MET A 182 -18.04 17.36 -10.31
CA MET A 182 -18.13 16.16 -11.14
C MET A 182 -18.74 14.96 -10.41
N LEU A 183 -18.43 14.79 -9.12
CA LEU A 183 -18.96 13.69 -8.31
C LEU A 183 -20.21 14.06 -7.49
N SER A 184 -20.66 15.32 -7.56
CA SER A 184 -21.82 15.80 -6.83
C SER A 184 -23.12 15.09 -7.26
N SER A 185 -23.24 14.73 -8.54
CA SER A 185 -24.39 14.03 -9.12
C SER A 185 -24.46 12.54 -8.74
N LEU A 186 -23.36 11.95 -8.26
CA LEU A 186 -23.32 10.56 -7.84
C LEU A 186 -23.84 10.40 -6.42
N LYS A 187 -24.83 9.51 -6.26
CA LYS A 187 -25.33 9.08 -4.94
C LYS A 187 -24.23 8.35 -4.17
N THR A 188 -24.14 8.61 -2.88
CA THR A 188 -23.16 7.98 -1.98
C THR A 188 -23.61 6.55 -1.64
N ILE A 189 -23.42 5.62 -2.59
CA ILE A 189 -23.82 4.20 -2.50
C ILE A 189 -22.59 3.35 -2.83
N ASP A 190 -22.50 2.15 -2.26
CA ASP A 190 -21.33 1.25 -2.35
C ASP A 190 -20.92 0.99 -3.81
N SER A 191 -21.90 0.71 -4.68
CA SER A 191 -21.70 0.45 -6.11
C SER A 191 -21.14 1.65 -6.89
N ASN A 192 -21.26 2.86 -6.36
CA ASN A 192 -20.85 4.08 -7.05
C ASN A 192 -19.40 4.48 -6.75
N TYR A 193 -18.75 3.85 -5.77
CA TYR A 193 -17.37 4.19 -5.41
C TYR A 193 -16.39 3.96 -6.56
N GLU A 194 -16.39 2.76 -7.14
CA GLU A 194 -15.50 2.44 -8.26
C GLU A 194 -15.77 3.34 -9.46
N THR A 195 -17.05 3.62 -9.74
CA THR A 195 -17.43 4.53 -10.82
C THR A 195 -16.91 5.95 -10.57
N ALA A 196 -17.05 6.45 -9.35
CA ALA A 196 -16.57 7.79 -8.97
C ALA A 196 -15.03 7.90 -9.04
N PHE A 197 -14.33 6.91 -8.49
CA PHE A 197 -12.87 6.88 -8.47
C PHE A 197 -12.28 6.72 -9.89
N ASN A 198 -12.85 5.82 -10.69
CA ASN A 198 -12.44 5.64 -12.09
C ASN A 198 -12.72 6.88 -12.94
N ALA A 199 -13.81 7.61 -12.69
CA ALA A 199 -14.11 8.84 -13.41
C ALA A 199 -13.09 9.95 -13.11
N LEU A 200 -12.64 10.07 -11.86
CA LEU A 200 -11.53 10.95 -11.47
C LEU A 200 -10.22 10.53 -12.16
N CYS A 201 -9.86 9.25 -12.08
CA CYS A 201 -8.67 8.72 -12.75
C CYS A 201 -8.69 9.00 -14.25
N LYS A 202 -9.81 8.75 -14.93
CA LYS A 202 -9.94 9.00 -16.37
C LYS A 202 -9.74 10.47 -16.74
N ARG A 203 -10.11 11.40 -15.85
CA ARG A 203 -10.01 12.85 -16.10
C ARG A 203 -8.62 13.40 -15.76
N TYR A 204 -8.05 12.99 -14.64
CA TYR A 204 -6.83 13.57 -14.06
C TYR A 204 -5.58 12.69 -14.15
N ASN A 205 -5.71 11.36 -14.24
CA ASN A 205 -4.59 10.43 -14.43
C ASN A 205 -4.12 10.39 -15.90
N LYS A 206 -3.87 11.56 -16.48
CA LYS A 206 -3.37 11.74 -17.85
C LYS A 206 -1.88 12.07 -17.80
N LYS A 207 -1.04 11.04 -17.71
CA LYS A 207 0.42 11.14 -17.62
C LYS A 207 1.04 12.15 -18.60
N ARG A 208 0.54 12.21 -19.84
CA ARG A 208 1.03 13.15 -20.88
C ARG A 208 0.73 14.61 -20.56
N LEU A 209 -0.45 14.93 -20.03
CA LEU A 209 -0.80 16.29 -19.61
C LEU A 209 -0.09 16.70 -18.33
N ILE A 210 0.16 15.75 -17.42
CA ILE A 210 0.98 15.98 -16.22
C ILE A 210 2.40 16.38 -16.64
N ILE A 211 3.01 15.62 -17.55
CA ILE A 211 4.32 15.93 -18.13
C ILE A 211 4.29 17.30 -18.85
N ASP A 212 3.32 17.56 -19.73
CA ASP A 212 3.22 18.82 -20.45
C ASP A 212 3.09 20.03 -19.49
N ASN A 213 2.39 19.86 -18.36
CA ASN A 213 2.24 20.91 -17.36
C ASN A 213 3.54 21.15 -16.58
N HIS A 214 4.25 20.09 -16.18
CA HIS A 214 5.58 20.21 -15.57
C HIS A 214 6.60 20.84 -16.53
N VAL A 215 6.61 20.42 -17.79
CA VAL A 215 7.46 21.01 -18.84
C VAL A 215 7.12 22.48 -19.02
N ARG A 216 5.84 22.86 -19.07
CA ARG A 216 5.43 24.25 -19.17
C ARG A 216 5.86 25.07 -17.95
N LYS A 217 5.73 24.54 -16.73
CA LYS A 217 6.20 25.20 -15.50
C LYS A 217 7.72 25.43 -15.52
N ILE A 218 8.49 24.47 -16.05
CA ILE A 218 9.95 24.60 -16.23
C ILE A 218 10.27 25.67 -17.29
N LEU A 219 9.56 25.67 -18.42
CA LEU A 219 9.77 26.62 -19.51
C LEU A 219 9.34 28.05 -19.18
N MET A 220 8.41 28.23 -18.22
CA MET A 220 7.94 29.53 -17.74
C MET A 220 8.75 30.07 -16.56
N LEU A 221 9.82 29.38 -16.14
CA LEU A 221 10.72 29.92 -15.11
C LEU A 221 11.38 31.21 -15.63
N GLU A 222 11.25 32.29 -14.86
CA GLU A 222 11.91 33.55 -15.19
C GLU A 222 13.44 33.36 -15.22
N PRO A 223 14.12 33.85 -16.27
CA PRO A 223 15.57 33.89 -16.30
C PRO A 223 16.10 34.64 -15.08
N ILE A 224 17.11 34.10 -14.41
CA ILE A 224 17.75 34.76 -13.27
C ILE A 224 18.47 36.01 -13.79
N ALA A 225 17.77 37.15 -13.79
CA ALA A 225 18.32 38.42 -14.22
C ALA A 225 19.19 39.02 -13.11
N SER A 226 20.48 39.10 -13.42
CA SER A 226 21.53 39.89 -12.77
C SER A 226 22.01 39.49 -11.37
N TYR A 227 23.32 39.66 -11.19
CA TYR A 227 24.11 39.49 -9.98
C TYR A 227 23.68 40.49 -8.89
N THR A 228 22.62 40.16 -8.16
CA THR A 228 22.26 40.83 -6.90
C THR A 228 22.84 40.06 -5.70
N LYS A 229 22.98 40.70 -4.53
CA LYS A 229 23.48 40.06 -3.28
C LYS A 229 22.74 38.76 -2.92
N ASP A 230 21.48 38.62 -3.35
CA ASP A 230 20.63 37.44 -3.12
C ASP A 230 20.61 36.43 -4.29
N SER A 231 21.57 36.51 -5.22
CA SER A 231 21.68 35.62 -6.38
C SER A 231 21.75 34.14 -6.00
N HIS A 232 22.40 33.80 -4.88
CA HIS A 232 22.48 32.44 -4.37
C HIS A 232 21.12 31.88 -3.90
N ILE A 233 20.24 32.73 -3.33
CA ILE A 233 18.88 32.33 -2.91
C ILE A 233 18.00 32.11 -4.14
N LYS A 234 18.09 33.00 -5.13
CA LYS A 234 17.36 32.87 -6.40
C LYS A 234 17.76 31.60 -7.16
N LEU A 235 19.07 31.29 -7.21
CA LEU A 235 19.58 30.06 -7.81
C LEU A 235 19.09 28.81 -7.06
N ARG A 236 19.11 28.83 -5.73
CA ARG A 236 18.59 27.72 -4.92
C ARG A 236 17.10 27.49 -5.14
N ASN A 237 16.31 28.56 -5.19
CA ASN A 237 14.87 28.47 -5.44
C ASN A 237 14.57 27.97 -6.86
N PHE A 238 15.38 28.38 -7.84
CA PHE A 238 15.31 27.87 -9.22
C PHE A 238 15.62 26.37 -9.28
N ILE A 239 16.70 25.91 -8.63
CA ILE A 239 17.05 24.48 -8.55
C ILE A 239 15.92 23.69 -7.88
N ASN A 240 15.40 24.16 -6.73
CA ASN A 240 14.29 23.50 -6.05
C ASN A 240 13.03 23.43 -6.93
N HIS A 241 12.75 24.48 -7.71
CA HIS A 241 11.63 24.48 -8.66
C HIS A 241 11.83 23.46 -9.78
N LEU A 242 13.04 23.34 -10.33
CA LEU A 242 13.36 22.33 -11.32
C LEU A 242 13.24 20.92 -10.74
N GLU A 243 13.81 20.67 -9.57
CA GLU A 243 13.76 19.36 -8.90
C GLU A 243 12.33 18.92 -8.61
N ASN A 244 11.47 19.84 -8.15
CA ASN A 244 10.07 19.55 -7.88
C ASN A 244 9.23 19.28 -9.15
N ASN A 245 9.64 19.78 -10.31
CA ASN A 245 8.94 19.55 -11.58
C ASN A 245 9.55 18.42 -12.43
N MET A 246 10.68 17.83 -12.01
CA MET A 246 11.34 16.72 -12.71
C MET A 246 11.21 15.35 -12.00
N ARG A 247 10.76 15.31 -10.75
CA ARG A 247 10.46 14.07 -10.00
C ARG A 247 9.09 13.51 -10.37
#